data_AF-A0A3R7E168-F1
#
_entry.id   AF-A0A3R7E168-F1
#
_cell.length_a   1.000
_cell.length_b   1.000
_cell.length_c   1.000
_cell.angle_alpha   90.00
_cell.angle_beta   90.00
_cell.angle_gamma   90.00
#
_symmetry.space_group_name_H-M   'P 1'
#
loop_
_entity.id
_entity.type
_entity.pdbx_description
1 polymer ?
#
loop_
_entity_poly.entity_id
_entity_poly.type
_entity_poly.pdbx_seq_one_letter_code
_entity_poly.pdbx_strand_id
1 'polypeptide(L)'
;MNKRKIHNKDDWAHFAIGYLRLAELACLEIIEKKHQEKGLETNFTMEHIYIPALFNLKHGIEILLKTLGIEFLNKEILDQSDYSHDIEEIFSRLRKEIREERLKNAVLEFEKKNPDRKGDLSGKEIFDELERIVRKYHSLDFLKEKIGTDYTIKDPDNTALRYPENNLSICINYKKLSKKFTKDDVGKSMVESARLETILWQLYVLLYEEQLKQLK
;
A
#
# COMPACT_ATOMS: atom_id res chain seq x y z
N MET A 1 23.06 -19.04 -2.30
CA MET A 1 22.25 -17.84 -1.95
C MET A 1 21.74 -17.26 -3.26
N ASN A 2 20.43 -17.28 -3.52
CA ASN A 2 19.85 -16.84 -4.80
C ASN A 2 19.74 -15.31 -4.84
N LYS A 3 20.79 -14.64 -5.31
CA LYS A 3 20.78 -13.21 -5.61
C LYS A 3 20.20 -13.01 -7.01
N ARG A 4 19.24 -12.09 -7.18
CA ARG A 4 18.66 -11.74 -8.50
C ARG A 4 18.93 -10.27 -8.80
N LYS A 5 19.36 -9.98 -10.04
CA LYS A 5 19.51 -8.61 -10.53
C LYS A 5 18.13 -7.97 -10.73
N ILE A 6 18.03 -6.70 -10.41
CA ILE A 6 16.86 -5.89 -10.73
C ILE A 6 17.00 -5.43 -12.19
N HIS A 7 16.08 -5.86 -13.05
CA HIS A 7 16.16 -5.61 -14.49
C HIS A 7 15.52 -4.28 -14.90
N ASN A 8 14.44 -3.88 -14.25
CA ASN A 8 13.74 -2.62 -14.52
C ASN A 8 13.07 -2.11 -13.23
N LYS A 9 13.52 -0.97 -12.71
CA LYS A 9 13.01 -0.41 -11.45
C LYS A 9 11.62 0.21 -11.64
N ASP A 10 11.39 0.84 -12.79
CA ASP A 10 10.12 1.48 -13.15
C ASP A 10 8.96 0.48 -13.10
N ASP A 11 9.19 -0.79 -13.48
CA ASP A 11 8.15 -1.83 -13.46
C ASP A 11 7.52 -2.00 -12.05
N TRP A 12 8.32 -1.88 -10.99
CA TRP A 12 7.83 -2.03 -9.61
C TRP A 12 6.89 -0.91 -9.19
N ALA A 13 7.18 0.33 -9.58
CA ALA A 13 6.28 1.46 -9.35
C ALA A 13 4.95 1.29 -10.11
N HIS A 14 5.01 0.86 -11.37
CA HIS A 14 3.81 0.58 -12.17
C HIS A 14 2.97 -0.55 -11.55
N PHE A 15 3.60 -1.62 -11.05
CA PHE A 15 2.89 -2.69 -10.35
C PHE A 15 2.22 -2.19 -9.07
N ALA A 16 2.92 -1.43 -8.24
CA ALA A 16 2.36 -0.86 -7.01
C ALA A 16 1.10 -0.02 -7.31
N ILE A 17 1.22 0.93 -8.25
CA ILE A 17 0.11 1.80 -8.66
C ILE A 17 -1.03 0.99 -9.27
N GLY A 18 -0.73 0.00 -10.11
CA GLY A 18 -1.73 -0.87 -10.72
C GLY A 18 -2.61 -1.56 -9.68
N TYR A 19 -2.01 -2.15 -8.63
CA TYR A 19 -2.77 -2.77 -7.54
C TYR A 19 -3.60 -1.77 -6.74
N LEU A 20 -3.04 -0.61 -6.39
CA LEU A 20 -3.76 0.43 -5.66
C LEU A 20 -4.96 0.98 -6.45
N ARG A 21 -4.79 1.20 -7.76
CA ARG A 21 -5.86 1.65 -8.67
C ARG A 21 -6.93 0.59 -8.86
N LEU A 22 -6.57 -0.69 -8.96
CA LEU A 22 -7.57 -1.77 -9.00
C LEU A 22 -8.41 -1.81 -7.71
N ALA A 23 -7.78 -1.62 -6.55
CA ALA A 23 -8.49 -1.53 -5.28
C ALA A 23 -9.43 -0.31 -5.22
N GLU A 24 -8.95 0.85 -5.65
CA GLU A 24 -9.74 2.09 -5.72
C GLU A 24 -10.94 1.94 -6.66
N LEU A 25 -10.74 1.44 -7.89
CA LEU A 25 -11.81 1.23 -8.87
C LEU A 25 -12.88 0.25 -8.35
N ALA A 26 -12.47 -0.82 -7.68
CA ALA A 26 -13.40 -1.76 -7.07
C ALA A 26 -14.22 -1.09 -5.95
N CYS A 27 -13.59 -0.25 -5.12
CA CYS A 27 -14.31 0.51 -4.09
C CYS A 27 -15.29 1.53 -4.70
N LEU A 28 -14.86 2.25 -5.73
CA LEU A 28 -15.69 3.21 -6.47
C LEU A 28 -16.92 2.52 -7.07
N GLU A 29 -16.75 1.33 -7.67
CA GLU A 29 -17.87 0.57 -8.22
C GLU A 29 -18.89 0.16 -7.14
N ILE A 30 -18.44 -0.21 -5.94
CA ILE A 30 -19.36 -0.53 -4.83
C ILE A 30 -20.14 0.72 -4.37
N ILE A 31 -19.49 1.88 -4.34
CA ILE A 31 -20.06 3.13 -3.82
C ILE A 31 -21.01 3.77 -4.83
N GLU A 32 -20.51 4.01 -6.05
CA GLU A 32 -21.19 4.75 -7.11
C GLU A 32 -22.06 3.86 -8.01
N LYS A 33 -21.82 2.53 -8.03
CA LYS A 33 -22.58 1.57 -8.85
C LYS A 33 -22.63 1.92 -10.35
N LYS A 34 -21.57 2.54 -10.85
CA LYS A 34 -21.49 3.16 -12.18
C LYS A 34 -21.80 2.20 -13.33
N HIS A 35 -21.62 0.89 -13.15
CA HIS A 35 -21.92 -0.11 -14.18
C HIS A 35 -23.25 -0.85 -13.96
N GLN A 36 -23.88 -0.74 -12.78
CA GLN A 36 -25.27 -1.20 -12.59
C GLN A 36 -26.25 -0.37 -13.42
N GLU A 37 -26.00 0.93 -13.57
CA GLU A 37 -26.86 1.85 -14.32
C GLU A 37 -26.79 1.65 -15.85
N LYS A 38 -25.78 0.93 -16.35
CA LYS A 38 -25.55 0.72 -17.80
C LYS A 38 -26.20 -0.56 -18.37
N GLY A 39 -27.06 -1.23 -17.61
CA GLY A 39 -27.76 -2.44 -18.06
C GLY A 39 -26.86 -3.66 -18.26
N LEU A 40 -25.62 -3.61 -17.77
CA LEU A 40 -24.79 -4.81 -17.63
C LEU A 40 -25.37 -5.62 -16.46
N GLU A 41 -25.88 -6.83 -16.73
CA GLU A 41 -26.45 -7.75 -15.72
C GLU A 41 -25.45 -8.18 -14.63
N THR A 42 -24.20 -7.71 -14.69
CA THR A 42 -23.19 -7.93 -13.67
C THR A 42 -23.50 -7.09 -12.44
N ASN A 43 -24.24 -7.67 -11.49
CA ASN A 43 -24.41 -7.13 -10.14
C ASN A 43 -23.07 -7.19 -9.38
N PHE A 44 -22.15 -6.27 -9.63
CA PHE A 44 -20.98 -6.08 -8.77
C PHE A 44 -21.48 -5.55 -7.42
N THR A 45 -21.45 -6.40 -6.40
CA THR A 45 -21.85 -6.06 -5.03
C THR A 45 -20.65 -6.15 -4.12
N MET A 46 -20.78 -5.61 -2.92
CA MET A 46 -19.80 -5.75 -1.85
C MET A 46 -19.39 -7.21 -1.62
N GLU A 47 -20.32 -8.16 -1.78
CA GLU A 47 -20.05 -9.59 -1.63
C GLU A 47 -19.10 -10.15 -2.69
N HIS A 48 -19.08 -9.54 -3.88
CA HIS A 48 -18.31 -10.03 -5.02
C HIS A 48 -16.91 -9.43 -5.10
N ILE A 49 -16.77 -8.13 -4.80
CA ILE A 49 -15.53 -7.39 -5.16
C ILE A 49 -14.80 -6.73 -4.00
N TYR A 50 -15.37 -6.65 -2.78
CA TYR A 50 -14.67 -5.94 -1.69
C TYR A 50 -13.49 -6.71 -1.10
N ILE A 51 -13.60 -8.03 -0.92
CA ILE A 51 -12.44 -8.84 -0.47
C ILE A 51 -11.29 -8.80 -1.49
N PRO A 52 -11.53 -8.97 -2.81
CA PRO A 52 -10.51 -8.70 -3.84
C PRO A 52 -9.92 -7.30 -3.78
N ALA A 53 -10.74 -6.27 -3.49
CA ALA A 53 -10.24 -4.89 -3.34
C ALA A 53 -9.27 -4.77 -2.16
N LEU A 54 -9.60 -5.35 -1.00
CA LEU A 54 -8.72 -5.37 0.17
C LEU A 54 -7.43 -6.15 -0.10
N PHE A 55 -7.50 -7.25 -0.83
CA PHE A 55 -6.31 -7.99 -1.28
C PHE A 55 -5.40 -7.13 -2.15
N ASN A 56 -5.96 -6.50 -3.19
CA ASN A 56 -5.20 -5.61 -4.08
C ASN A 56 -4.60 -4.44 -3.31
N LEU A 57 -5.32 -3.86 -2.34
CA LEU A 57 -4.78 -2.79 -1.50
C LEU A 57 -3.60 -3.27 -0.65
N LYS A 58 -3.76 -4.40 0.05
CA LYS A 58 -2.68 -4.95 0.90
C LYS A 58 -1.45 -5.35 0.08
N HIS A 59 -1.65 -5.98 -1.07
CA HIS A 59 -0.56 -6.32 -1.98
C HIS A 59 0.05 -5.08 -2.64
N GLY A 60 -0.75 -4.07 -2.97
CA GLY A 60 -0.28 -2.76 -3.42
C GLY A 60 0.63 -2.10 -2.39
N ILE A 61 0.30 -2.17 -1.09
CA ILE A 61 1.17 -1.69 0.01
C ILE A 61 2.51 -2.44 0.00
N GLU A 62 2.49 -3.76 -0.09
CA GLU A 62 3.70 -4.58 -0.13
C GLU A 62 4.63 -4.19 -1.29
N ILE A 63 4.08 -4.14 -2.51
CA ILE A 63 4.84 -3.79 -3.70
C ILE A 63 5.33 -2.33 -3.61
N LEU A 64 4.50 -1.40 -3.14
CA LEU A 64 4.89 -0.01 -2.91
C LEU A 64 6.11 0.10 -1.99
N LEU A 65 6.08 -0.57 -0.83
CA LEU A 65 7.20 -0.54 0.12
C LEU A 65 8.47 -1.14 -0.49
N LYS A 66 8.36 -2.21 -1.29
CA LYS A 66 9.48 -2.80 -2.03
C LYS A 66 10.03 -1.84 -3.08
N THR A 67 9.16 -1.14 -3.82
CA THR A 67 9.55 -0.09 -4.78
C THR A 67 10.36 1.01 -4.09
N LEU A 68 9.87 1.54 -2.97
CA LEU A 68 10.59 2.56 -2.20
C LEU A 68 11.99 2.07 -1.77
N GLY A 69 12.09 0.80 -1.36
CA GLY A 69 13.37 0.18 -1.01
C GLY A 69 14.31 0.03 -2.21
N ILE A 70 13.81 -0.42 -3.35
CA ILE A 70 14.61 -0.59 -4.59
C ILE A 70 15.15 0.77 -5.08
N GLU A 71 14.30 1.78 -5.07
CA GLU A 71 14.61 3.09 -5.64
C GLU A 71 15.50 3.91 -4.73
N PHE A 72 15.09 4.10 -3.47
CA PHE A 72 15.75 5.07 -2.60
C PHE A 72 16.92 4.51 -1.81
N LEU A 73 17.08 3.19 -1.78
CA LEU A 73 18.25 2.51 -1.22
C LEU A 73 19.22 2.05 -2.31
N ASN A 74 18.96 2.41 -3.58
CA ASN A 74 19.78 2.04 -4.74
C ASN A 74 20.08 0.54 -4.79
N LYS A 75 19.11 -0.32 -4.46
CA LYS A 75 19.33 -1.76 -4.53
C LYS A 75 19.50 -2.16 -6.00
N GLU A 76 20.60 -2.85 -6.28
CA GLU A 76 20.87 -3.48 -7.59
C GLU A 76 20.55 -4.98 -7.58
N ILE A 77 20.49 -5.56 -6.38
CA ILE A 77 20.31 -6.98 -6.13
C ILE A 77 19.27 -7.14 -5.02
N LEU A 78 18.30 -8.04 -5.25
CA LEU A 78 17.40 -8.52 -4.21
C LEU A 78 18.05 -9.68 -3.45
N ASP A 79 18.05 -9.61 -2.12
CA ASP A 79 18.50 -10.69 -1.24
C ASP A 79 17.32 -11.37 -0.51
N GLN A 80 17.59 -12.37 0.34
CA GLN A 80 16.55 -13.12 1.06
C GLN A 80 15.59 -12.24 1.86
N SER A 81 16.08 -11.13 2.41
CA SER A 81 15.28 -10.21 3.21
C SER A 81 14.27 -9.45 2.35
N ASP A 82 14.58 -9.20 1.07
CA ASP A 82 13.69 -8.53 0.12
C ASP A 82 12.51 -9.40 -0.34
N TYR A 83 12.58 -10.72 -0.11
CA TYR A 83 11.48 -11.64 -0.38
C TYR A 83 10.47 -11.74 0.77
N SER A 84 10.67 -11.02 1.88
CA SER A 84 9.62 -10.92 2.91
C SER A 84 8.34 -10.37 2.29
N HIS A 85 7.21 -10.92 2.70
CA HIS A 85 5.87 -10.44 2.35
C HIS A 85 5.23 -9.69 3.54
N ASP A 86 5.93 -9.60 4.67
CA ASP A 86 5.45 -8.90 5.85
C ASP A 86 5.66 -7.39 5.69
N ILE A 87 4.57 -6.69 5.42
CA ILE A 87 4.58 -5.24 5.19
C ILE A 87 5.08 -4.43 6.40
N GLU A 88 4.94 -4.93 7.63
CA GLU A 88 5.48 -4.24 8.82
C GLU A 88 6.99 -4.40 8.88
N GLU A 89 7.52 -5.60 8.60
CA GLU A 89 8.96 -5.84 8.53
C GLU A 89 9.60 -4.99 7.42
N ILE A 90 9.00 -4.99 6.22
CA ILE A 90 9.50 -4.20 5.08
C ILE A 90 9.51 -2.71 5.44
N PHE A 91 8.41 -2.18 6.02
CA PHE A 91 8.32 -0.78 6.41
C PHE A 91 9.32 -0.40 7.51
N SER A 92 9.50 -1.25 8.52
CA SER A 92 10.46 -1.02 9.62
C SER A 92 11.89 -0.89 9.09
N ARG A 93 12.29 -1.77 8.16
CA ARG A 93 13.59 -1.68 7.48
C ARG A 93 13.70 -0.39 6.67
N LEU A 94 12.70 -0.09 5.86
CA LEU A 94 12.65 1.14 5.05
C LEU A 94 12.82 2.39 5.92
N ARG A 95 12.11 2.49 7.05
CA ARG A 95 12.19 3.62 7.98
C ARG A 95 13.57 3.74 8.65
N LYS A 96 14.21 2.62 8.95
CA LYS A 96 15.56 2.61 9.53
C LYS A 96 16.59 3.14 8.52
N GLU A 97 16.42 2.81 7.24
CA GLU A 97 17.36 3.19 6.18
C GLU A 97 17.09 4.60 5.64
N ILE A 98 15.81 4.97 5.43
CA ILE A 98 15.37 6.33 5.12
C ILE A 98 15.17 7.08 6.45
N ARG A 99 16.28 7.50 7.05
CA ARG A 99 16.28 8.21 8.32
C ARG A 99 15.49 9.52 8.22
N GLU A 100 14.86 9.93 9.32
CA GLU A 100 14.11 11.19 9.43
C GLU A 100 14.95 12.40 8.98
N GLU A 101 16.25 12.40 9.31
CA GLU A 101 17.18 13.46 8.89
C GLU A 101 17.33 13.56 7.36
N ARG A 102 17.33 12.42 6.65
CA ARG A 102 17.36 12.41 5.18
C ARG A 102 16.12 13.09 4.60
N LEU A 103 14.95 12.81 5.18
CA LEU A 103 13.69 13.41 4.76
C LEU A 103 13.64 14.91 5.07
N LYS A 104 14.13 15.33 6.24
CA LYS A 104 14.25 16.77 6.59
C LYS A 104 15.10 17.52 5.58
N ASN A 105 16.26 16.98 5.23
CA ASN A 105 17.15 17.59 4.23
C ASN A 105 16.50 17.61 2.84
N ALA A 106 15.82 16.54 2.44
CA ALA A 106 15.06 16.50 1.17
C ALA A 106 13.96 17.56 1.11
N VAL A 107 13.21 17.78 2.19
CA VAL A 107 12.18 18.83 2.30
C VAL A 107 12.81 20.21 2.18
N LEU A 108 13.87 20.51 2.94
CA LEU A 108 14.54 21.82 2.87
C LEU A 108 15.04 22.15 1.45
N GLU A 109 15.53 21.13 0.75
CA GLU A 109 15.99 21.30 -0.63
C GLU A 109 14.84 21.46 -1.63
N PHE A 110 13.75 20.73 -1.45
CA PHE A 110 12.53 20.93 -2.22
C PHE A 110 12.00 22.37 -2.06
N GLU A 111 11.92 22.88 -0.83
CA GLU A 111 11.46 24.25 -0.54
C GLU A 111 12.40 25.31 -1.11
N LYS A 112 13.71 25.07 -1.10
CA LYS A 112 14.70 25.99 -1.70
C LYS A 112 14.51 26.12 -3.21
N LYS A 113 14.13 25.04 -3.90
CA LYS A 113 13.85 25.03 -5.35
C LYS A 113 12.44 25.53 -5.67
N ASN A 114 11.51 25.41 -4.74
CA ASN A 114 10.10 25.78 -4.89
C ASN A 114 9.65 26.68 -3.73
N PRO A 115 10.11 27.95 -3.66
CA PRO A 115 9.84 28.82 -2.51
C PRO A 115 8.34 29.11 -2.29
N ASP A 116 7.54 29.05 -3.36
CA ASP A 116 6.09 29.20 -3.37
C ASP A 116 5.35 28.00 -2.73
N ARG A 117 6.04 26.87 -2.56
CA ARG A 117 5.51 25.60 -2.03
C ARG A 117 6.05 25.27 -0.65
N LYS A 118 6.54 26.29 0.07
CA LYS A 118 7.09 26.13 1.42
C LYS A 118 6.02 25.62 2.38
N GLY A 119 6.31 24.53 3.09
CA GLY A 119 5.38 23.86 4.00
C GLY A 119 4.38 22.91 3.33
N ASP A 120 4.41 22.75 2.00
CA ASP A 120 3.51 21.81 1.29
C ASP A 120 3.77 20.34 1.67
N LEU A 121 5.00 20.02 2.04
CA LEU A 121 5.46 18.65 2.31
C LEU A 121 6.12 18.56 3.67
N SER A 122 5.75 17.54 4.43
CA SER A 122 6.39 17.17 5.70
C SER A 122 6.80 15.71 5.64
N GLY A 123 8.10 15.45 5.62
CA GLY A 123 8.65 14.09 5.57
C GLY A 123 8.17 13.22 6.74
N LYS A 124 8.00 13.84 7.92
CA LYS A 124 7.45 13.17 9.10
C LYS A 124 5.99 12.77 8.89
N GLU A 125 5.13 13.70 8.44
CA GLU A 125 3.71 13.42 8.23
C GLU A 125 3.49 12.36 7.15
N ILE A 126 4.31 12.37 6.09
CA ILE A 126 4.28 11.35 5.04
C ILE A 126 4.58 9.96 5.63
N PHE A 127 5.60 9.82 6.47
CA PHE A 127 5.97 8.55 7.09
C PHE A 127 5.00 8.10 8.18
N ASP A 128 4.49 9.02 8.99
CA ASP A 128 3.50 8.72 10.02
C ASP A 128 2.18 8.22 9.40
N GLU A 129 1.76 8.82 8.27
CA GLU A 129 0.58 8.38 7.53
C GLU A 129 0.81 7.01 6.86
N LEU A 130 1.99 6.79 6.25
CA LEU A 130 2.36 5.49 5.70
C LEU A 130 2.37 4.40 6.79
N GLU A 131 2.96 4.69 7.96
CA GLU A 131 2.98 3.78 9.11
C GLU A 131 1.56 3.42 9.57
N ARG A 132 0.68 4.42 9.69
CA ARG A 132 -0.72 4.22 10.08
C ARG A 132 -1.42 3.22 9.14
N ILE A 133 -1.25 3.39 7.83
CA ILE A 133 -1.86 2.52 6.83
C ILE A 133 -1.24 1.12 6.87
N VAL A 134 0.09 1.01 6.91
CA VAL A 134 0.80 -0.28 7.00
C VAL A 134 0.34 -1.07 8.22
N ARG A 135 0.32 -0.45 9.40
CA ARG A 135 -0.11 -1.11 10.65
C ARG A 135 -1.56 -1.61 10.58
N LYS A 136 -2.47 -0.84 9.97
CA LYS A 136 -3.87 -1.25 9.78
C LYS A 136 -3.98 -2.53 8.96
N TYR A 137 -3.25 -2.64 7.84
CA TYR A 137 -3.33 -3.80 6.95
C TYR A 137 -2.42 -4.98 7.37
N HIS A 138 -1.41 -4.74 8.21
CA HIS A 138 -0.60 -5.79 8.82
C HIS A 138 -1.39 -6.52 9.91
N SER A 139 -1.91 -5.77 10.88
CA SER A 139 -2.66 -6.30 12.03
C SER A 139 -4.03 -6.86 11.66
N LEU A 140 -4.60 -6.38 10.54
CA LEU A 140 -5.96 -6.67 10.11
C LEU A 140 -6.99 -6.40 11.21
N ASP A 141 -6.73 -5.43 12.09
CA ASP A 141 -7.58 -5.13 13.25
C ASP A 141 -9.01 -4.75 12.83
N PHE A 142 -9.14 -4.06 11.69
CA PHE A 142 -10.44 -3.74 11.10
C PHE A 142 -11.25 -4.99 10.70
N LEU A 143 -10.61 -6.15 10.46
CA LEU A 143 -11.30 -7.43 10.25
C LEU A 143 -11.74 -8.07 11.57
N LYS A 144 -10.96 -7.91 12.64
CA LYS A 144 -11.28 -8.46 13.97
C LYS A 144 -12.61 -7.92 14.47
N GLU A 145 -12.83 -6.62 14.29
CA GLU A 145 -14.11 -5.96 14.59
C GLU A 145 -15.30 -6.58 13.85
N LYS A 146 -15.07 -7.19 12.68
CA LYS A 146 -16.12 -7.84 11.88
C LYS A 146 -16.26 -9.32 12.20
N ILE A 147 -15.17 -10.06 12.38
CA ILE A 147 -15.22 -11.53 12.53
C ILE A 147 -15.56 -11.93 13.97
N GLY A 148 -15.06 -11.19 14.97
CA GLY A 148 -15.17 -11.47 16.40
C GLY A 148 -13.82 -11.25 17.10
N THR A 149 -13.84 -10.93 18.40
CA THR A 149 -12.65 -10.54 19.18
C THR A 149 -11.75 -11.70 19.63
N ASP A 150 -12.23 -12.94 19.52
CA ASP A 150 -11.56 -14.11 20.13
C ASP A 150 -10.47 -14.71 19.22
N TYR A 151 -10.08 -14.01 18.16
CA TYR A 151 -9.12 -14.50 17.17
C TYR A 151 -8.00 -13.48 16.92
N THR A 152 -6.78 -13.99 16.81
CA THR A 152 -5.63 -13.22 16.31
C THR A 152 -5.34 -13.67 14.89
N ILE A 153 -5.42 -12.75 13.93
CA ILE A 153 -4.97 -12.98 12.56
C ILE A 153 -3.53 -12.48 12.47
N LYS A 154 -2.59 -13.37 12.15
CA LYS A 154 -1.24 -13.01 11.72
C LYS A 154 -1.14 -13.36 10.25
N ASP A 155 -0.71 -12.42 9.42
CA ASP A 155 -0.62 -12.62 7.96
C ASP A 155 0.72 -12.15 7.38
N PRO A 156 1.83 -12.82 7.78
CA PRO A 156 3.17 -12.46 7.34
C PRO A 156 3.39 -12.71 5.83
N ASP A 157 2.62 -13.62 5.24
CA ASP A 157 2.74 -13.98 3.82
C ASP A 157 1.78 -13.20 2.91
N ASN A 158 1.03 -12.24 3.46
CA ASN A 158 0.04 -11.45 2.73
C ASN A 158 -1.01 -12.31 1.98
N THR A 159 -1.46 -13.39 2.61
CA THR A 159 -2.40 -14.36 2.02
C THR A 159 -3.76 -14.40 2.70
N ALA A 160 -3.95 -13.69 3.82
CA ALA A 160 -5.20 -13.69 4.60
C ALA A 160 -6.41 -13.24 3.79
N LEU A 161 -6.19 -12.36 2.82
CA LEU A 161 -7.22 -11.80 1.96
C LEU A 161 -7.21 -12.39 0.55
N ARG A 162 -6.34 -13.38 0.29
CA ARG A 162 -6.31 -14.08 -0.99
C ARG A 162 -7.69 -14.67 -1.26
N TYR A 163 -8.15 -14.48 -2.49
CA TYR A 163 -9.49 -14.87 -2.94
C TYR A 163 -9.36 -15.85 -4.13
N PRO A 164 -10.22 -16.87 -4.25
CA PRO A 164 -11.38 -17.20 -3.41
C PRO A 164 -11.05 -17.86 -2.07
N GLU A 165 -9.81 -18.32 -1.91
CA GLU A 165 -9.35 -19.06 -0.73
C GLU A 165 -8.11 -18.37 -0.13
N ASN A 166 -8.06 -18.26 1.21
CA ASN A 166 -6.85 -17.86 1.94
C ASN A 166 -6.05 -19.07 2.39
N ASN A 167 -4.77 -18.83 2.67
CA ASN A 167 -3.85 -19.84 3.20
C ASN A 167 -3.72 -19.75 4.73
N LEU A 168 -4.70 -19.17 5.43
CA LEU A 168 -4.67 -19.13 6.89
C LEU A 168 -5.02 -20.49 7.48
N SER A 169 -4.60 -20.72 8.72
CA SER A 169 -5.05 -21.87 9.52
C SER A 169 -6.55 -21.81 9.85
N ILE A 170 -7.20 -20.66 9.62
CA ILE A 170 -8.64 -20.44 9.82
C ILE A 170 -9.35 -20.24 8.47
N CYS A 171 -10.44 -20.96 8.23
CA CYS A 171 -11.25 -20.74 7.03
C CYS A 171 -12.16 -19.51 7.22
N ILE A 172 -11.78 -18.40 6.61
CA ILE A 172 -12.62 -17.19 6.57
C ILE A 172 -13.73 -17.37 5.53
N ASN A 173 -14.99 -17.37 5.97
CA ASN A 173 -16.12 -17.33 5.05
C ASN A 173 -16.31 -15.92 4.48
N TYR A 174 -15.72 -15.65 3.34
CA TYR A 174 -15.76 -14.32 2.70
C TYR A 174 -17.16 -13.83 2.38
N LYS A 175 -18.09 -14.73 2.03
CA LYS A 175 -19.49 -14.35 1.76
C LYS A 175 -20.21 -13.86 3.03
N LYS A 176 -19.90 -14.44 4.19
CA LYS A 176 -20.44 -13.96 5.48
C LYS A 176 -19.71 -12.69 5.94
N LEU A 177 -18.40 -12.62 5.73
CA LEU A 177 -17.59 -11.47 6.12
C LEU A 177 -17.96 -10.21 5.33
N SER A 178 -18.14 -10.33 4.01
CA SER A 178 -18.45 -9.22 3.13
C SER A 178 -19.73 -8.48 3.54
N LYS A 179 -20.73 -9.21 4.04
CA LYS A 179 -21.99 -8.66 4.58
C LYS A 179 -21.84 -7.80 5.83
N LYS A 180 -20.69 -7.85 6.52
CA LYS A 180 -20.42 -7.09 7.74
C LYS A 180 -19.75 -5.74 7.47
N PHE A 181 -19.30 -5.52 6.24
CA PHE A 181 -18.74 -4.22 5.86
C PHE A 181 -19.85 -3.23 5.49
N THR A 182 -19.52 -1.97 5.67
CA THR A 182 -20.38 -0.82 5.39
C THR A 182 -19.82 -0.03 4.22
N LYS A 183 -20.61 0.87 3.65
CA LYS A 183 -20.10 1.82 2.64
C LYS A 183 -18.97 2.71 3.19
N ASP A 184 -18.99 3.01 4.50
CA ASP A 184 -17.93 3.77 5.16
C ASP A 184 -16.60 2.99 5.18
N ASP A 185 -16.65 1.68 5.47
CA ASP A 185 -15.47 0.81 5.38
C ASP A 185 -14.85 0.85 3.97
N VAL A 186 -15.70 0.75 2.94
CA VAL A 186 -15.27 0.83 1.52
C VAL A 186 -14.69 2.21 1.20
N GLY A 187 -15.34 3.28 1.64
CA GLY A 187 -14.88 4.66 1.44
C GLY A 187 -13.49 4.89 2.05
N LYS A 188 -13.24 4.37 3.25
CA LYS A 188 -11.92 4.43 3.89
C LYS A 188 -10.86 3.70 3.07
N SER A 189 -11.14 2.48 2.60
CA SER A 189 -10.21 1.74 1.74
C SER A 189 -9.91 2.48 0.43
N MET A 190 -10.92 3.09 -0.20
CA MET A 190 -10.75 3.91 -1.40
C MET A 190 -9.82 5.10 -1.17
N VAL A 191 -10.06 5.86 -0.09
CA VAL A 191 -9.24 7.02 0.29
C VAL A 191 -7.81 6.59 0.62
N GLU A 192 -7.62 5.46 1.30
CA GLU A 192 -6.30 4.92 1.62
C GLU A 192 -5.54 4.48 0.36
N SER A 193 -6.19 3.86 -0.62
CA SER A 193 -5.58 3.55 -1.92
C SER A 193 -5.04 4.81 -2.61
N ALA A 194 -5.87 5.86 -2.72
CA ALA A 194 -5.48 7.13 -3.33
C ALA A 194 -4.38 7.85 -2.52
N ARG A 195 -4.43 7.76 -1.19
CA ARG A 195 -3.43 8.33 -0.30
C ARG A 195 -2.08 7.65 -0.44
N LEU A 196 -2.04 6.33 -0.58
CA LEU A 196 -0.80 5.58 -0.81
C LEU A 196 -0.11 5.97 -2.11
N GLU A 197 -0.88 6.18 -3.18
CA GLU A 197 -0.31 6.70 -4.43
C GLU A 197 0.23 8.13 -4.24
N THR A 198 -0.50 8.99 -3.52
CA THR A 198 -0.03 10.34 -3.20
C THR A 198 1.28 10.30 -2.42
N ILE A 199 1.39 9.43 -1.41
CA ILE A 199 2.59 9.22 -0.60
C ILE A 199 3.76 8.77 -1.50
N LEU A 200 3.52 7.82 -2.41
CA LEU A 200 4.54 7.36 -3.36
C LEU A 200 5.11 8.56 -4.13
N TRP A 201 4.25 9.37 -4.75
CA TRP A 201 4.70 10.53 -5.52
C TRP A 201 5.40 11.59 -4.68
N GLN A 202 4.91 11.87 -3.47
CA GLN A 202 5.57 12.80 -2.55
C GLN A 202 6.98 12.32 -2.19
N LEU A 203 7.16 11.02 -1.93
CA LEU A 203 8.48 10.46 -1.65
C LEU A 203 9.40 10.48 -2.87
N TYR A 204 8.88 10.20 -4.07
CA TYR A 204 9.65 10.38 -5.31
C TYR A 204 10.11 11.83 -5.49
N VAL A 205 9.23 12.81 -5.34
CA VAL A 205 9.58 14.23 -5.44
C VAL A 205 10.67 14.60 -4.43
N LEU A 206 10.58 14.13 -3.20
CA LEU A 206 11.56 14.46 -2.16
C LEU A 206 12.91 13.75 -2.37
N LEU A 207 12.89 12.44 -2.58
CA LEU A 207 14.09 11.61 -2.51
C LEU A 207 14.83 11.48 -3.86
N TYR A 208 14.13 11.64 -4.99
CA TYR A 208 14.78 11.65 -6.30
C TYR A 208 15.64 12.91 -6.49
N GLU A 209 15.13 14.07 -6.05
CA GLU A 209 15.84 15.34 -6.10
C GLU A 209 17.13 15.33 -5.25
N GLU A 210 17.11 14.57 -4.15
CA GLU A 210 18.27 14.33 -3.29
C GLU A 210 19.32 13.45 -4.00
N GLN A 211 18.90 12.36 -4.64
CA GLN A 211 19.78 11.47 -5.42
C GLN A 211 20.48 12.19 -6.58
N LEU A 212 19.77 13.05 -7.32
CA LEU A 212 20.35 13.82 -8.43
C LEU A 212 21.51 14.73 -8.01
N LYS A 213 21.58 15.13 -6.74
CA LYS A 213 22.71 15.92 -6.22
C LYS A 213 23.90 15.08 -5.81
N GLN A 214 23.70 13.88 -5.28
CA GLN A 214 24.81 12.98 -4.94
C GLN A 214 25.61 12.55 -6.18
N LEU A 215 25.00 12.65 -7.36
CA LEU A 215 25.62 12.33 -8.66
C LEU A 215 26.36 13.52 -9.31
N LYS A 216 26.30 14.73 -8.74
CA LYS A 216 26.94 15.95 -9.26
C LYS A 216 28.08 16.39 -8.37
#